data_AF-A0A2W4IKJ0-F1
#
_entry.id   AF-A0A2W4IKJ0-F1
#
_cell.length_a   1.000
_cell.length_b   1.000
_cell.length_c   1.000
_cell.angle_alpha   90.00
_cell.angle_beta   90.00
_cell.angle_gamma   90.00
#
_symmetry.space_group_name_H-M   'P 1'
#
loop_
_entity.id
_entity.type
_entity.pdbx_description
1 polymer ?
#
loop_
_entity_poly.entity_id
_entity_poly.type
_entity_poly.pdbx_seq_one_letter_code
_entity_poly.pdbx_strand_id
1 'polypeptide(L)'
;MIYEKILEDYKISMKEKQEIRKLTLNFVLAQIKNKKIELQRDPNDDEIIAILKKEIKSLNEAISFLEKANKAEELAEEQEKIKILECYLPAMLSKEQTKNLIESFLSSLGIADLKTGRGLLMKELMANHKTELDTSLVNEVINEML
;
A
#
# COMPACT_ATOMS: atom_id res chain seq x y z
N MET A 1 2.48 16.99 -2.28
CA MET A 1 2.21 15.93 -1.25
C MET A 1 1.16 14.97 -1.79
N ILE A 2 1.05 13.73 -1.27
CA ILE A 2 0.10 12.73 -1.82
C ILE A 2 -1.34 13.23 -1.74
N TYR A 3 -1.70 13.86 -0.62
CA TYR A 3 -3.03 14.44 -0.41
C TYR A 3 -3.46 15.42 -1.52
N GLU A 4 -2.57 16.35 -1.88
CA GLU A 4 -2.86 17.39 -2.88
C GLU A 4 -3.12 16.77 -4.26
N LYS A 5 -2.33 15.76 -4.63
CA LYS A 5 -2.48 15.03 -5.89
C LYS A 5 -3.83 14.31 -5.95
N ILE A 6 -4.22 13.60 -4.88
CA ILE A 6 -5.53 12.94 -4.78
C ILE A 6 -6.67 13.96 -4.94
N LEU A 7 -6.54 15.13 -4.30
CA LEU A 7 -7.56 16.18 -4.34
C LEU A 7 -7.67 16.83 -5.73
N GLU A 8 -6.56 17.02 -6.43
CA GLU A 8 -6.53 17.52 -7.81
C GLU A 8 -7.14 16.50 -8.78
N ASP A 9 -6.70 15.24 -8.71
CA ASP A 9 -7.21 14.16 -9.56
C ASP A 9 -8.71 13.90 -9.32
N TYR A 10 -9.17 14.05 -8.08
CA TYR A 10 -10.60 14.01 -7.77
C TYR A 10 -11.36 15.11 -8.53
N LYS A 11 -10.86 16.35 -8.53
CA LYS A 11 -11.47 17.45 -9.30
C LYS A 11 -11.46 17.19 -10.81
N ILE A 12 -10.37 16.62 -11.33
CA ILE A 12 -10.28 16.24 -12.75
C ILE A 12 -11.30 15.15 -13.08
N SER A 13 -11.41 14.12 -12.24
CA SER A 13 -12.36 13.01 -12.44
C SER A 13 -13.82 13.48 -12.52
N MET A 14 -14.19 14.52 -11.76
CA MET A 14 -15.52 15.14 -11.84
C MET A 14 -15.74 15.87 -13.17
N LYS A 15 -14.73 16.59 -13.67
CA LYS A 15 -14.81 17.32 -14.95
C LYS A 15 -14.89 16.38 -16.14
N GLU A 16 -14.09 15.32 -16.10
CA GLU A 16 -13.98 14.33 -17.17
C GLU A 16 -15.03 13.21 -17.07
N LYS A 17 -15.91 13.25 -16.06
CA LYS A 17 -16.96 12.25 -15.83
C LYS A 17 -16.43 10.82 -15.69
N GLN A 18 -15.25 10.69 -15.09
CA GLN A 18 -14.65 9.38 -14.78
C GLN A 18 -15.28 8.83 -13.49
N GLU A 19 -16.44 8.19 -13.61
CA GLU A 19 -17.27 7.81 -12.45
C GLU A 19 -16.54 6.90 -11.45
N ILE A 20 -15.87 5.83 -11.92
CA ILE A 20 -15.13 4.91 -11.04
C ILE A 20 -14.02 5.66 -10.30
N ARG A 21 -13.18 6.42 -11.02
CA ARG A 21 -12.13 7.25 -10.41
C ARG A 21 -12.70 8.23 -9.38
N LYS A 22 -13.78 8.93 -9.73
CA LYS A 22 -14.43 9.89 -8.83
C LYS A 22 -14.88 9.22 -7.54
N LEU A 23 -15.56 8.08 -7.62
CA LEU A 23 -16.05 7.36 -6.45
C LEU A 23 -14.90 6.85 -5.58
N THR A 24 -13.88 6.26 -6.20
CA THR A 24 -12.68 5.76 -5.51
C THR A 24 -11.95 6.87 -4.77
N LEU A 25 -11.65 7.99 -5.44
CA LEU A 25 -10.93 9.10 -4.82
C LEU A 25 -11.78 9.80 -3.75
N ASN A 26 -13.10 9.92 -3.96
CA ASN A 26 -14.00 10.48 -2.95
C ASN A 26 -14.02 9.63 -1.67
N PHE A 27 -14.05 8.30 -1.82
CA PHE A 27 -13.97 7.37 -0.70
C PHE A 27 -12.66 7.55 0.08
N VAL A 28 -11.52 7.58 -0.62
CA VAL A 28 -10.21 7.80 0.02
C VAL A 28 -10.15 9.15 0.73
N LEU A 29 -10.64 10.22 0.11
CA LEU A 29 -10.69 11.54 0.75
C LEU A 29 -11.54 11.54 2.02
N ALA A 30 -12.64 10.79 2.05
CA ALA A 30 -13.44 10.60 3.27
C ALA A 30 -12.65 9.88 4.36
N GLN A 31 -11.89 8.84 4.01
CA GLN A 31 -11.03 8.12 4.96
C GLN A 31 -9.90 8.99 5.50
N ILE A 32 -9.28 9.82 4.65
CA ILE A 32 -8.28 10.81 5.06
C ILE A 32 -8.90 11.83 6.02
N LYS A 33 -10.11 12.32 5.73
CA LYS A 33 -10.84 13.24 6.62
C LYS A 33 -11.14 12.60 7.97
N ASN A 34 -11.57 11.34 7.99
CA ASN A 34 -11.79 10.58 9.22
C ASN A 34 -10.48 10.47 10.02
N LYS A 35 -9.37 10.17 9.36
CA LYS A 35 -8.06 10.09 10.00
C LYS A 35 -7.58 11.43 10.54
N LYS A 36 -7.84 12.53 9.83
CA LYS A 36 -7.57 13.90 10.31
C LYS A 36 -8.32 14.21 11.61
N ILE A 37 -9.59 13.81 11.70
CA ILE A 37 -10.40 14.00 12.92
C ILE A 37 -9.82 13.17 14.07
N GLU A 38 -9.47 11.91 13.80
CA GLU A 38 -8.86 11.00 14.79
C GLU A 38 -7.53 11.55 15.34
N LEU A 39 -6.68 12.07 14.46
CA LEU A 39 -5.35 12.59 14.81
C LEU A 39 -5.37 14.02 15.35
N GLN A 40 -6.46 14.76 15.16
CA GLN A 40 -6.56 16.20 15.40
C GLN A 40 -5.49 17.05 14.67
N ARG A 41 -4.94 16.51 13.58
CA ARG A 41 -3.99 17.17 12.68
C ARG A 41 -4.11 16.58 11.28
N ASP A 42 -3.52 17.24 10.29
CA ASP A 42 -3.40 16.65 8.95
C ASP A 42 -2.52 15.38 9.00
N PRO A 43 -2.97 14.28 8.36
CA PRO A 43 -2.15 13.08 8.25
C PRO A 43 -0.96 13.35 7.32
N ASN A 44 0.18 12.75 7.64
CA ASN A 44 1.35 12.80 6.77
C ASN A 44 1.20 11.78 5.61
N ASP A 45 2.15 11.83 4.65
CA ASP A 45 2.10 10.96 3.48
C ASP A 45 2.14 9.46 3.84
N ASP A 46 2.87 9.06 4.89
CA ASP A 46 2.91 7.66 5.36
C ASP A 46 1.56 7.17 5.89
N GLU A 47 0.84 8.03 6.61
CA GLU A 47 -0.50 7.75 7.13
C GLU A 47 -1.52 7.65 5.99
N ILE A 48 -1.38 8.47 4.95
CA ILE A 48 -2.21 8.39 3.74
C ILE A 48 -1.91 7.09 2.98
N ILE A 49 -0.64 6.73 2.82
CA ILE A 49 -0.21 5.46 2.22
C ILE A 49 -0.82 4.28 2.99
N ALA A 50 -0.85 4.33 4.32
CA ALA A 50 -1.48 3.29 5.13
C ALA A 50 -2.99 3.15 4.87
N ILE A 51 -3.70 4.27 4.67
CA ILE A 51 -5.12 4.26 4.27
C ILE A 51 -5.29 3.59 2.90
N LEU A 52 -4.47 3.99 1.92
CA LEU A 52 -4.51 3.43 0.56
C LEU A 52 -4.23 1.92 0.56
N LYS A 53 -3.18 1.46 1.26
CA LYS A 53 -2.85 0.04 1.40
C LYS A 53 -3.99 -0.76 2.05
N LYS A 54 -4.63 -0.20 3.08
CA LYS A 54 -5.77 -0.84 3.74
C LYS A 54 -6.95 -1.01 2.77
N GLU A 55 -7.22 0.01 1.96
CA GLU A 55 -8.30 -0.05 0.98
C GLU A 55 -8.02 -1.08 -0.11
N ILE A 56 -6.82 -1.07 -0.70
CA ILE A 56 -6.40 -2.08 -1.69
C ILE A 56 -6.54 -3.50 -1.13
N LYS A 57 -6.21 -3.72 0.15
CA LYS A 57 -6.41 -5.02 0.78
C LYS A 57 -7.90 -5.42 0.82
N SER A 58 -8.79 -4.51 1.21
CA SER A 58 -10.23 -4.74 1.22
C SER A 58 -10.79 -5.05 -0.18
N LEU A 59 -10.29 -4.35 -1.21
CA LEU A 59 -10.66 -4.59 -2.61
C LEU A 59 -10.21 -5.98 -3.09
N ASN A 60 -8.98 -6.39 -2.75
CA ASN A 60 -8.48 -7.74 -3.07
C ASN A 60 -9.30 -8.85 -2.39
N GLU A 61 -9.72 -8.63 -1.14
CA GLU A 61 -10.62 -9.55 -0.45
C GLU A 61 -11.96 -9.65 -1.20
N ALA A 62 -12.55 -8.53 -1.60
CA ALA A 62 -13.78 -8.49 -2.40
C ALA A 62 -13.64 -9.20 -3.76
N ILE A 63 -12.53 -8.95 -4.48
CA ILE A 63 -12.19 -9.64 -5.74
C ILE A 63 -12.24 -11.15 -5.56
N SER A 64 -11.61 -11.70 -4.51
CA SER A 64 -11.59 -13.15 -4.26
C SER A 64 -13.01 -13.73 -4.05
N PHE A 65 -13.93 -12.95 -3.47
CA PHE A 65 -15.33 -13.36 -3.34
C PHE A 65 -16.08 -13.26 -4.67
N LEU A 66 -15.86 -12.20 -5.44
CA LEU A 66 -16.51 -11.96 -6.74
C LEU A 66 -16.08 -12.97 -7.80
N GLU A 67 -14.81 -13.37 -7.81
CA GLU A 67 -14.30 -14.44 -8.67
C GLU A 67 -15.03 -15.76 -8.42
N LYS A 68 -15.23 -16.13 -7.15
CA LYS A 68 -16.00 -17.33 -6.77
C LYS A 68 -17.47 -17.22 -7.16
N ALA A 69 -18.02 -16.01 -7.18
CA ALA A 69 -19.41 -15.72 -7.53
C ALA A 69 -19.64 -15.55 -9.06
N ASN A 70 -18.61 -15.63 -9.90
CA ASN A 70 -18.67 -15.40 -11.35
C ASN A 70 -19.31 -14.04 -11.75
N LYS A 71 -19.06 -13.00 -10.95
CA LYS A 71 -19.56 -11.63 -11.18
C LYS A 71 -18.53 -10.78 -11.93
N ALA A 72 -18.45 -10.96 -13.25
CA ALA A 72 -17.38 -10.40 -14.07
C ALA A 72 -17.38 -8.86 -14.18
N GLU A 73 -18.55 -8.22 -14.14
CA GLU A 73 -18.67 -6.76 -14.24
C GLU A 73 -18.19 -6.10 -12.94
N GLU A 74 -18.68 -6.55 -11.79
CA GLU A 74 -18.22 -6.06 -10.49
C GLU A 74 -16.74 -6.36 -10.24
N LEU A 75 -16.25 -7.51 -10.72
CA LEU A 75 -14.82 -7.86 -10.66
C LEU A 75 -13.96 -6.83 -11.40
N ALA A 76 -14.37 -6.42 -12.60
CA ALA A 76 -13.65 -5.43 -13.40
C ALA A 76 -13.63 -4.06 -12.71
N GLU A 77 -14.75 -3.65 -12.09
CA GLU A 77 -14.82 -2.42 -11.31
C GLU A 77 -13.84 -2.45 -10.13
N GLU A 78 -13.81 -3.51 -9.31
CA GLU A 78 -12.88 -3.60 -8.17
C GLU A 78 -11.42 -3.58 -8.61
N GLN A 79 -11.08 -4.25 -9.72
CA GLN A 79 -9.74 -4.22 -10.31
C GLN A 79 -9.35 -2.82 -10.79
N GLU A 80 -10.29 -2.07 -11.38
CA GLU A 80 -10.04 -0.68 -11.79
C GLU A 80 -9.78 0.23 -10.60
N LYS A 81 -10.55 0.06 -9.50
CA LYS A 81 -10.32 0.81 -8.25
C LYS A 81 -8.91 0.58 -7.73
N ILE A 82 -8.43 -0.67 -7.70
CA ILE A 82 -7.05 -0.99 -7.27
C ILE A 82 -6.03 -0.22 -8.13
N LYS A 83 -6.13 -0.31 -9.46
CA LYS A 83 -5.21 0.38 -10.38
C LYS A 83 -5.18 1.88 -10.15
N ILE A 84 -6.33 2.50 -9.85
CA ILE A 84 -6.40 3.92 -9.51
C ILE A 84 -5.63 4.21 -8.22
N LEU A 85 -5.81 3.41 -7.17
CA LEU A 85 -5.15 3.61 -5.87
C LEU A 85 -3.64 3.39 -5.93
N GLU A 86 -3.19 2.40 -6.71
CA GLU A 86 -1.76 2.12 -6.91
C GLU A 86 -1.00 3.31 -7.52
N CYS A 87 -1.66 4.19 -8.28
CA CYS A 87 -1.05 5.40 -8.83
C CYS A 87 -0.57 6.42 -7.76
N TYR A 88 -0.98 6.23 -6.50
CA TYR A 88 -0.63 7.08 -5.37
C TYR A 88 0.29 6.39 -4.36
N LEU A 89 0.62 5.12 -4.58
CA LEU A 89 1.59 4.40 -3.77
C LEU A 89 2.99 4.56 -4.36
N PRO A 90 4.05 4.60 -3.53
CA PRO A 90 5.40 4.39 -4.03
C PRO A 90 5.51 3.00 -4.66
N ALA A 91 6.38 2.86 -5.65
CA ALA A 91 6.60 1.59 -6.33
C ALA A 91 6.94 0.51 -5.30
N MET A 92 6.12 -0.56 -5.25
CA MET A 92 6.42 -1.67 -4.36
C MET A 92 7.65 -2.42 -4.87
N LEU A 93 8.50 -2.81 -3.94
CA LEU A 93 9.66 -3.62 -4.27
C LEU A 93 9.20 -5.03 -4.66
N SER A 94 9.73 -5.54 -5.77
CA SER A 94 9.54 -6.93 -6.17
C SER A 94 10.15 -7.89 -5.14
N LYS A 95 9.86 -9.19 -5.25
CA LYS A 95 10.49 -10.23 -4.39
C LYS A 95 12.02 -10.15 -4.45
N GLU A 96 12.58 -9.99 -5.64
CA GLU A 96 14.02 -9.89 -5.86
C GLU A 96 14.60 -8.59 -5.28
N GLN A 97 13.93 -7.46 -5.49
CA GLN A 97 14.35 -6.18 -4.91
C GLN A 97 14.26 -6.19 -3.37
N THR A 98 13.23 -6.83 -2.82
CA THR A 98 13.04 -7.01 -1.38
C THR A 98 14.17 -7.86 -0.81
N LYS A 99 14.55 -8.95 -1.49
CA LYS A 99 15.68 -9.80 -1.10
C LYS A 99 17.00 -9.04 -1.11
N ASN A 100 17.30 -8.32 -2.19
CA ASN A 100 18.52 -7.52 -2.30
C ASN A 100 18.59 -6.44 -1.21
N LEU A 101 17.45 -5.80 -0.89
CA LEU A 101 17.37 -4.84 0.20
C LEU A 101 17.66 -5.50 1.55
N ILE A 102 17.07 -6.66 1.84
CA ILE A 102 17.32 -7.42 3.06
C ILE A 102 18.80 -7.78 3.19
N GLU A 103 19.43 -8.32 2.13
CA GLU A 103 20.85 -8.67 2.13
C GLU A 103 21.77 -7.46 2.36
N SER A 104 21.41 -6.30 1.80
CA SER A 104 22.12 -5.04 2.02
C SER A 104 22.04 -4.59 3.48
N PHE A 105 20.85 -4.65 4.09
CA PHE A 105 20.66 -4.32 5.50
C PHE A 105 21.35 -5.31 6.44
N LEU A 106 21.32 -6.61 6.15
CA LEU A 106 22.06 -7.62 6.92
C LEU A 106 23.56 -7.31 6.94
N SER A 107 24.12 -7.00 5.77
CA SER A 107 25.53 -6.63 5.63
C SER A 107 25.85 -5.32 6.36
N SER A 108 25.01 -4.29 6.21
CA SER A 108 25.21 -2.98 6.84
C SER A 108 25.08 -3.02 8.37
N LEU A 109 24.20 -3.88 8.90
CA LEU A 109 23.96 -4.02 10.33
C LEU A 109 24.86 -5.08 10.99
N GLY A 110 25.69 -5.78 10.20
CA GLY A 110 26.56 -6.85 10.70
C GLY A 110 25.79 -8.04 11.29
N ILE A 111 24.58 -8.31 10.80
CA ILE A 111 23.74 -9.40 11.27
C ILE A 111 24.24 -10.70 10.64
N ALA A 112 24.94 -11.52 11.43
CA ALA A 112 25.46 -12.82 10.98
C ALA A 112 24.46 -13.98 11.10
N ASP A 113 23.49 -13.87 12.01
CA ASP A 113 22.44 -14.86 12.23
C ASP A 113 21.07 -14.19 12.13
N LEU A 114 20.32 -14.57 11.10
CA LEU A 114 18.96 -14.08 10.85
C LEU A 114 17.99 -14.44 11.98
N LYS A 115 18.19 -15.55 12.71
CA LYS A 115 17.29 -15.93 13.82
C LYS A 115 17.38 -14.95 14.98
N THR A 116 18.58 -14.49 15.30
CA THR A 116 18.82 -13.53 16.39
C THR A 116 18.70 -12.07 15.93
N GLY A 117 19.01 -11.79 14.65
CA GLY A 117 18.98 -10.44 14.09
C GLY A 117 17.68 -10.00 13.42
N ARG A 118 16.69 -10.90 13.22
CA ARG A 118 15.40 -10.58 12.59
C ARG A 118 14.71 -9.36 13.20
N GLY A 119 14.74 -9.23 14.52
CA GLY A 119 14.10 -8.10 15.22
C GLY A 119 14.71 -6.75 14.85
N LEU A 120 16.05 -6.68 14.76
CA LEU A 120 16.76 -5.47 14.37
C LEU A 120 16.57 -5.16 12.89
N LEU A 121 16.67 -6.18 12.02
CA LEU A 121 16.41 -6.06 10.59
C LEU A 121 15.01 -5.51 10.31
N MET A 122 13.99 -6.10 10.94
CA MET A 122 12.60 -5.67 10.75
C MET A 122 12.38 -4.24 11.23
N LYS A 123 13.01 -3.83 12.34
CA LYS A 123 12.96 -2.45 12.85
C LYS A 123 13.50 -1.45 11.82
N GLU A 124 14.67 -1.71 11.26
CA GLU A 124 15.33 -0.81 10.30
C GLU A 124 14.62 -0.78 8.94
N LEU A 125 14.17 -1.93 8.42
CA LEU A 125 13.37 -1.99 7.19
C LEU A 125 12.07 -1.20 7.32
N MET A 126 11.39 -1.31 8.47
CA MET A 126 10.16 -0.59 8.73
C MET A 126 10.38 0.90 9.02
N ALA A 127 11.56 1.30 9.47
CA ALA A 127 11.88 2.71 9.67
C ALA A 127 12.14 3.42 8.33
N ASN A 128 12.79 2.73 7.39
CA ASN A 128 13.29 3.36 6.16
C ASN A 128 12.46 3.04 4.90
N HIS A 129 11.79 1.89 4.84
CA HIS A 129 11.15 1.37 3.62
C HIS A 129 9.72 0.83 3.82
N LYS A 130 9.05 1.15 4.94
CA LYS A 130 7.70 0.64 5.27
C LYS A 130 6.65 0.89 4.18
N THR A 131 6.78 1.98 3.44
CA THR A 131 5.83 2.37 2.38
C THR A 131 6.06 1.58 1.08
N GLU A 132 7.30 1.20 0.79
CA GLU A 132 7.72 0.46 -0.40
C GLU A 132 7.69 -1.07 -0.21
N LEU A 133 7.65 -1.53 1.04
CA LEU A 133 7.65 -2.96 1.38
C LEU A 133 6.24 -3.52 1.58
N ASP A 134 6.05 -4.75 1.13
CA ASP A 134 4.98 -5.64 1.55
C ASP A 134 5.47 -6.48 2.74
N THR A 135 4.82 -6.33 3.89
CA THR A 135 5.25 -7.00 5.13
C THR A 135 5.08 -8.52 5.06
N SER A 136 4.12 -9.01 4.27
CA SER A 136 3.96 -10.44 4.01
C SER A 136 5.13 -10.96 3.19
N LEU A 137 5.48 -10.25 2.11
CA LEU A 137 6.61 -10.61 1.24
C LEU A 137 7.95 -10.58 1.98
N VAL A 138 8.17 -9.57 2.83
CA VAL A 138 9.37 -9.50 3.68
C VAL A 138 9.47 -10.72 4.60
N ASN A 139 8.36 -11.15 5.21
CA ASN A 139 8.36 -12.33 6.07
C ASN A 139 8.60 -13.62 5.28
N GLU A 140 8.02 -13.74 4.08
CA GLU A 140 8.28 -14.86 3.17
C GLU A 140 9.75 -14.95 2.80
N VAL A 141 10.35 -13.85 2.32
CA VAL A 141 11.76 -13.80 1.92
C VAL A 141 12.68 -14.10 3.11
N ILE A 142 12.42 -13.54 4.29
CA ILE A 142 13.19 -13.84 5.50
C ILE A 142 13.13 -15.34 5.83
N ASN A 143 11.96 -15.96 5.72
CA ASN A 143 11.81 -17.39 5.99
C ASN A 143 12.50 -18.28 4.94
N GLU A 144 12.58 -17.84 3.68
CA GLU A 144 13.35 -18.53 2.62
C GLU A 144 14.87 -18.42 2.81
N MET A 145 15.35 -17.39 3.52
CA MET A 145 16.77 -17.16 3.81
C MET A 145 17.27 -17.86 5.09
N LEU A 146 16.38 -18.46 5.88
CA LEU A 146 16.68 -19.17 7.13
C LEU A 146 17.03 -20.64 6.92
#